data_AF-A0A972V066-F1
#
_entry.id   AF-A0A972V066-F1
#
_cell.length_a   1.000
_cell.length_b   1.000
_cell.length_c   1.000
_cell.angle_alpha   90.00
_cell.angle_beta   90.00
_cell.angle_gamma   90.00
#
_symmetry.space_group_name_H-M   'P 1'
#
loop_
_entity.id
_entity.type
_entity.pdbx_description
1 polymer ?
#
loop_
_entity_poly.entity_id
_entity_poly.type
_entity_poly.pdbx_seq_one_letter_code
_entity_poly.pdbx_strand_id
1 'polypeptide(L)'
;MKTKFKSASRLSLVFIVTLVISGSLLTYFSINTISNFKELTEKKVQEEEAELAQWFIESIKLKLDEATSLFLDKIDSAGFYAVSRFESEESNSLIQYPFILNKEGRFLFPNFPEEPQLSELKPSPAGYTENFKSGETAEFLRSDFETASRYYLSAFNQALSNQDKAQVLNALGRVSVKRNLYTSAFNYYKSIVSSYFSEYDKNGFPFVYYAVPQLLKISNSINSDSVLIITNSFLSKLKYGEIPINFSTEDIIQQISDWLVQNNFNDTNKKQLAESLIQQVNQQTGFIQNYGEIIKEYLLGGKGQSEPVTNGFQPVNVPSEEISLLLLINTELENPVGFAVDGDTIFSSILKNIKSSEFEYHFEISEWRNTSITNNGLTFYSQLNPYFPKHQIQIKPANENLINDYVLRQSWIYGILLVLLMAGMTLGIILILRDISREKQIARLRADFISNVTHELKNPLTSILMFAESLFLNRIKSDSDRKEYY
;
A
#
# COMPACT_ATOMS: atom_id res chain seq x y z
N MET A 1 -47.25 69.18 23.96
CA MET A 1 -47.02 67.88 24.62
C MET A 1 -45.53 67.54 24.50
N LYS A 2 -44.69 67.99 25.45
CA LYS A 2 -43.23 67.69 25.48
C LYS A 2 -42.96 66.88 26.75
N THR A 3 -42.89 65.57 26.62
CA THR A 3 -42.52 64.65 27.70
C THR A 3 -41.03 64.82 28.01
N LYS A 4 -40.71 65.62 29.04
CA LYS A 4 -39.37 65.66 29.65
C LYS A 4 -39.12 64.35 30.37
N PHE A 5 -38.58 63.36 29.66
CA PHE A 5 -37.91 62.22 30.30
C PHE A 5 -36.74 62.76 31.15
N LYS A 6 -36.76 62.52 32.47
CA LYS A 6 -35.67 62.84 33.42
C LYS A 6 -34.33 62.32 32.89
N SER A 7 -33.25 63.07 33.06
CA SER A 7 -31.91 62.78 32.51
C SER A 7 -31.37 61.37 32.86
N ALA A 8 -31.68 60.87 34.06
CA ALA A 8 -31.30 59.52 34.50
C ALA A 8 -31.87 58.41 33.58
N SER A 9 -33.11 58.56 33.10
CA SER A 9 -33.74 57.55 32.24
C SER A 9 -33.14 57.47 30.83
N ARG A 10 -32.56 58.56 30.32
CA ARG A 10 -31.90 58.56 29.00
C ARG A 10 -30.53 57.91 29.08
N LEU A 11 -29.79 58.17 30.16
CA LEU A 11 -28.46 57.58 30.37
C LEU A 11 -28.54 56.06 30.52
N SER A 12 -29.51 55.57 31.31
CA SER A 12 -29.76 54.12 31.45
C SER A 12 -30.18 53.47 30.13
N LEU A 13 -30.98 54.15 29.31
CA LEU A 13 -31.41 53.63 28.01
C LEU A 13 -30.25 53.56 27.02
N VAL A 14 -29.40 54.58 26.96
CA VAL A 14 -28.17 54.56 26.15
C VAL A 14 -27.24 53.45 26.61
N PHE A 15 -27.05 53.27 27.92
CA PHE A 15 -26.21 52.19 28.45
C PHE A 15 -26.74 50.80 28.08
N ILE A 16 -28.05 50.56 28.21
CA ILE A 16 -28.67 49.29 27.82
C ILE A 16 -28.50 49.04 26.32
N VAL A 17 -28.71 50.05 25.47
CA VAL A 17 -28.51 49.93 24.02
C VAL A 17 -27.06 49.61 23.67
N THR A 18 -26.09 50.30 24.28
CA THR A 18 -24.66 50.03 24.08
C THR A 18 -24.30 48.62 24.52
N LEU A 19 -24.86 48.15 25.64
CA LEU A 19 -24.65 46.79 26.14
C LEU A 19 -25.15 45.78 25.11
N VAL A 20 -26.40 45.90 24.65
CA VAL A 20 -27.01 44.98 23.66
C VAL A 20 -26.24 44.96 22.34
N ILE A 21 -25.84 46.12 21.83
CA ILE A 21 -25.05 46.23 20.59
C ILE A 21 -23.70 45.52 20.76
N SER A 22 -23.00 45.78 21.87
CA SER A 22 -21.70 45.16 22.18
C SER A 22 -21.80 43.64 22.32
N GLY A 23 -22.81 43.14 23.03
CA GLY A 23 -23.04 41.70 23.16
C GLY A 23 -23.39 41.03 21.83
N SER A 24 -24.22 41.68 21.01
CA SER A 24 -24.59 41.17 19.68
C SER A 24 -23.38 41.09 18.75
N LEU A 25 -22.52 42.12 18.76
CA LEU A 25 -21.25 42.12 18.03
C LEU A 25 -20.34 40.98 18.49
N LEU A 26 -20.19 40.78 19.80
CA LEU A 26 -19.35 39.69 20.30
C LEU A 26 -19.91 38.31 19.93
N THR A 27 -21.22 38.08 20.07
CA THR A 27 -21.85 36.82 19.67
C THR A 27 -21.63 36.55 18.19
N TYR A 28 -21.79 37.57 17.33
CA TYR A 28 -21.50 37.47 15.91
C TYR A 28 -20.02 37.11 15.66
N PHE A 29 -19.08 37.81 16.30
CA PHE A 29 -17.65 37.50 16.18
C PHE A 29 -17.31 36.10 16.69
N SER A 30 -17.91 35.64 17.78
CA SER A 30 -17.70 34.28 18.30
C SER A 30 -18.17 33.22 17.30
N ILE A 31 -19.38 33.36 16.74
CA ILE A 31 -19.91 32.43 15.73
C ILE A 31 -19.02 32.43 14.49
N ASN A 32 -18.66 33.61 13.99
CA ASN A 32 -17.82 33.75 12.81
C ASN A 32 -16.42 33.14 13.03
N THR A 33 -15.84 33.31 14.21
CA THR A 33 -14.52 32.75 14.54
C THR A 33 -14.57 31.22 14.61
N ILE A 34 -15.63 30.64 15.19
CA ILE A 34 -15.82 29.19 15.24
C ILE A 34 -16.01 28.63 13.83
N SER A 35 -16.80 29.31 12.99
CA SER A 35 -16.99 28.93 11.58
C SER A 35 -15.67 28.96 10.81
N ASN A 36 -14.92 30.06 10.93
CA ASN A 36 -13.62 30.20 10.29
C ASN A 36 -12.61 29.15 10.78
N PHE A 37 -12.63 28.84 12.08
CA PHE A 37 -11.75 27.81 12.66
C PHE A 37 -12.09 26.42 12.13
N LYS A 38 -13.39 26.12 11.99
CA LYS A 38 -13.86 24.89 11.35
C LYS A 38 -13.37 24.79 9.90
N GLU A 39 -13.55 25.84 9.11
CA GLU A 39 -13.12 25.88 7.70
C GLU A 39 -11.59 25.73 7.58
N LEU A 40 -10.82 26.39 8.44
CA LEU A 40 -9.36 26.24 8.49
C LEU A 40 -8.93 24.82 8.89
N THR A 41 -9.66 24.18 9.82
CA THR A 41 -9.39 22.79 10.23
C THR A 41 -9.70 21.83 9.09
N GLU A 42 -10.84 22.00 8.42
CA GLU A 42 -11.20 21.23 7.20
C GLU A 42 -10.12 21.34 6.13
N LYS A 43 -9.68 22.56 5.84
CA LYS A 43 -8.63 22.81 4.86
C LYS A 43 -7.31 22.14 5.27
N LYS A 44 -6.93 22.24 6.54
CA LYS A 44 -5.70 21.63 7.06
C LYS A 44 -5.71 20.11 6.97
N VAL A 45 -6.85 19.48 7.28
CA VAL A 45 -7.03 18.02 7.12
C VAL A 45 -6.85 17.62 5.65
N GLN A 46 -7.47 18.36 4.72
CA GLN A 46 -7.32 18.08 3.29
C GLN A 46 -5.87 18.27 2.79
N GLU A 47 -5.17 19.31 3.28
CA GLU A 47 -3.77 19.53 2.97
C GLU A 47 -2.90 18.37 3.48
N GLU A 48 -3.11 17.91 4.72
CA GLU A 48 -2.40 16.75 5.27
C GLU A 48 -2.72 15.44 4.54
N GLU A 49 -3.97 15.19 4.17
CA GLU A 49 -4.37 14.02 3.37
C GLU A 49 -3.63 14.01 2.02
N ALA A 50 -3.54 15.15 1.35
CA ALA A 50 -2.81 15.30 0.10
C ALA A 50 -1.29 15.09 0.29
N GLU A 51 -0.70 15.66 1.35
CA GLU A 51 0.70 15.45 1.70
C GLU A 51 1.02 13.97 2.00
N LEU A 52 0.12 13.26 2.69
CA LEU A 52 0.26 11.84 3.01
C LEU A 52 0.16 10.98 1.74
N ALA A 53 -0.76 11.30 0.82
CA ALA A 53 -0.87 10.61 -0.45
C ALA A 53 0.38 10.82 -1.33
N GLN A 54 0.88 12.05 -1.41
CA GLN A 54 2.12 12.36 -2.11
C GLN A 54 3.32 11.64 -1.48
N TRP A 55 3.45 11.68 -0.15
CA TRP A 55 4.49 10.95 0.58
C TRP A 55 4.44 9.44 0.29
N PHE A 56 3.24 8.86 0.19
CA PHE A 56 3.08 7.45 -0.12
C PHE A 56 3.59 7.10 -1.53
N ILE A 57 3.24 7.92 -2.54
CA ILE A 57 3.71 7.74 -3.93
C ILE A 57 5.22 7.93 -4.03
N GLU A 58 5.77 8.94 -3.36
CA GLU A 58 7.23 9.16 -3.28
C GLU A 58 7.94 7.99 -2.58
N SER A 59 7.32 7.42 -1.54
CA SER A 59 7.85 6.24 -0.84
C SER A 59 7.85 4.98 -1.71
N ILE A 60 6.86 4.83 -2.61
CA ILE A 60 6.89 3.77 -3.63
C ILE A 60 8.13 3.96 -4.51
N LYS A 61 8.31 5.15 -5.09
CA LYS A 61 9.45 5.43 -5.96
C LYS A 61 10.79 5.16 -5.28
N LEU A 62 10.96 5.64 -4.04
CA LEU A 62 12.19 5.42 -3.25
C LEU A 62 12.50 3.94 -3.05
N LYS A 63 11.49 3.10 -2.75
CA LYS A 63 11.69 1.66 -2.60
C LYS A 63 11.98 0.96 -3.92
N LEU A 64 11.37 1.39 -5.02
CA LEU A 64 11.70 0.88 -6.33
C LEU A 64 13.15 1.25 -6.72
N ASP A 65 13.58 2.48 -6.43
CA ASP A 65 14.96 2.95 -6.66
C ASP A 65 16.00 2.16 -5.84
N GLU A 66 15.68 1.84 -4.58
CA GLU A 66 16.51 0.96 -3.75
C GLU A 66 16.59 -0.46 -4.36
N ALA A 67 15.45 -1.01 -4.80
CA ALA A 67 15.40 -2.34 -5.40
C ALA A 67 16.18 -2.43 -6.73
N THR A 68 16.06 -1.44 -7.61
CA THR A 68 16.80 -1.42 -8.89
C THR A 68 18.30 -1.28 -8.67
N SER A 69 18.72 -0.47 -7.70
CA SER A 69 20.13 -0.31 -7.35
C SER A 69 20.73 -1.61 -6.80
N LEU A 70 20.02 -2.27 -5.89
CA LEU A 70 20.42 -3.58 -5.34
C LEU A 70 20.44 -4.66 -6.42
N PHE A 71 19.52 -4.59 -7.38
CA PHE A 71 19.46 -5.51 -8.51
C PHE A 71 20.67 -5.40 -9.44
N LEU A 72 21.07 -4.19 -9.82
CA LEU A 72 22.26 -4.02 -10.66
C LEU A 72 23.56 -4.40 -9.97
N ASP A 73 23.74 -4.02 -8.70
CA ASP A 73 24.94 -4.36 -7.92
C ASP A 73 25.19 -5.88 -7.88
N LYS A 74 24.11 -6.65 -7.70
CA LYS A 74 24.17 -8.11 -7.70
C LYS A 74 24.42 -8.70 -9.09
N ILE A 75 23.94 -8.08 -10.17
CA ILE A 75 24.22 -8.55 -11.54
C ILE A 75 25.68 -8.29 -11.93
N ASP A 76 26.18 -7.07 -11.68
CA ASP A 76 27.53 -6.64 -12.07
C ASP A 76 28.63 -7.40 -11.32
N SER A 77 28.41 -7.73 -10.05
CA SER A 77 29.41 -8.39 -9.19
C SER A 77 29.61 -9.89 -9.48
N ALA A 78 28.68 -10.56 -10.18
CA ALA A 78 28.68 -12.02 -10.29
C ALA A 78 28.42 -12.59 -11.70
N GLY A 79 28.24 -11.75 -12.72
CA GLY A 79 28.08 -12.18 -14.12
C GLY A 79 26.76 -12.92 -14.39
N PHE A 80 26.61 -13.51 -15.57
CA PHE A 80 25.36 -14.13 -16.07
C PHE A 80 24.67 -15.12 -15.11
N TYR A 81 25.42 -15.78 -14.22
CA TYR A 81 24.90 -16.72 -13.21
C TYR A 81 24.54 -16.07 -11.86
N ALA A 82 24.52 -14.74 -11.77
CA ALA A 82 24.24 -13.99 -10.54
C ALA A 82 22.75 -13.99 -10.16
N VAL A 83 21.85 -14.06 -11.15
CA VAL A 83 20.42 -13.83 -10.94
C VAL A 83 19.79 -14.92 -10.04
N SER A 84 20.37 -16.11 -10.03
CA SER A 84 19.93 -17.18 -9.14
C SER A 84 20.33 -17.00 -7.67
N ARG A 85 21.15 -15.99 -7.33
CA ARG A 85 21.50 -15.63 -5.94
C ARG A 85 20.47 -14.71 -5.29
N PHE A 86 19.58 -14.10 -6.08
CA PHE A 86 18.50 -13.26 -5.55
C PHE A 86 17.46 -14.06 -4.77
N GLU A 87 17.36 -15.36 -5.03
CA GLU A 87 16.40 -16.25 -4.37
C GLU A 87 16.95 -16.92 -3.08
N SER A 88 18.27 -16.85 -2.83
CA SER A 88 18.91 -17.57 -1.71
C SER A 88 19.26 -16.70 -0.50
N GLU A 89 19.12 -15.38 -0.58
CA GLU A 89 19.43 -14.46 0.52
C GLU A 89 18.18 -13.67 0.90
N GLU A 90 17.91 -13.55 2.21
CA GLU A 90 16.88 -12.71 2.84
C GLU A 90 17.02 -11.20 2.54
N SER A 91 17.77 -10.79 1.51
CA SER A 91 18.29 -9.43 1.39
C SER A 91 17.37 -8.43 0.69
N ASN A 92 16.24 -8.81 0.06
CA ASN A 92 15.15 -7.87 -0.24
C ASN A 92 13.87 -8.61 -0.67
N SER A 93 12.75 -8.41 0.03
CA SER A 93 11.46 -9.06 -0.29
C SER A 93 10.78 -8.53 -1.56
N LEU A 94 11.29 -7.44 -2.16
CA LEU A 94 10.64 -6.76 -3.27
C LEU A 94 11.01 -7.29 -4.66
N ILE A 95 12.17 -7.93 -4.82
CA ILE A 95 12.64 -8.45 -6.11
C ILE A 95 12.06 -9.86 -6.28
N GLN A 96 11.09 -10.01 -7.18
CA GLN A 96 10.48 -11.28 -7.53
C GLN A 96 10.75 -11.61 -8.99
N TYR A 97 10.85 -12.90 -9.31
CA TYR A 97 11.00 -13.39 -10.69
C TYR A 97 12.02 -12.61 -11.53
N PRO A 98 13.28 -12.54 -11.08
CA PRO A 98 14.29 -11.83 -11.84
C PRO A 98 14.57 -12.54 -13.17
N PHE A 99 14.82 -11.78 -14.23
CA PHE A 99 15.01 -12.31 -15.58
C PHE A 99 16.10 -11.58 -16.36
N ILE A 100 16.68 -12.31 -17.31
CA ILE A 100 17.64 -11.82 -18.31
C ILE A 100 17.13 -12.24 -19.67
N LEU A 101 17.17 -11.33 -20.63
CA LEU A 101 16.79 -11.57 -22.01
C LEU A 101 17.99 -11.39 -22.93
N ASN A 102 17.93 -11.98 -24.13
CA ASN A 102 18.75 -11.52 -25.24
C ASN A 102 18.05 -10.36 -25.98
N LYS A 103 18.70 -9.82 -27.01
CA LYS A 103 18.15 -8.69 -27.80
C LYS A 103 16.88 -9.06 -28.58
N GLU A 104 16.67 -10.34 -28.84
CA GLU A 104 15.50 -10.88 -29.52
C GLU A 104 14.32 -11.16 -28.57
N GLY A 105 14.48 -10.92 -27.26
CA GLY A 105 13.44 -11.14 -26.25
C GLY A 105 13.34 -12.57 -25.72
N ARG A 106 14.28 -13.44 -26.08
CA ARG A 106 14.40 -14.80 -25.52
C ARG A 106 14.92 -14.73 -24.10
N PHE A 107 14.30 -15.48 -23.21
CA PHE A 107 14.76 -15.64 -21.84
C PHE A 107 16.07 -16.44 -21.78
N LEU A 108 17.11 -15.73 -21.37
CA LEU A 108 18.40 -16.27 -21.00
C LEU A 108 18.38 -16.76 -19.54
N PHE A 109 17.63 -16.07 -18.68
CA PHE A 109 17.25 -16.51 -17.34
C PHE A 109 15.80 -16.10 -17.03
N PRO A 110 14.96 -17.00 -16.47
CA PRO A 110 15.16 -18.45 -16.45
C PRO A 110 15.39 -18.97 -17.87
N ASN A 111 16.22 -20.01 -18.03
CA ASN A 111 16.61 -20.47 -19.37
C ASN A 111 15.42 -21.10 -20.09
N PHE A 112 14.81 -20.39 -21.05
CA PHE A 112 13.63 -20.83 -21.78
C PHE A 112 13.81 -20.61 -23.29
N PRO A 113 14.36 -21.61 -24.00
CA PRO A 113 14.46 -21.57 -25.45
C PRO A 113 13.07 -21.80 -26.05
N GLU A 114 12.42 -20.74 -26.53
CA GLU A 114 11.10 -20.79 -27.18
C GLU A 114 11.04 -21.83 -28.33
N GLU A 115 12.17 -22.02 -29.02
CA GLU A 115 12.37 -23.05 -30.04
C GLU A 115 13.39 -24.09 -29.58
N PRO A 116 13.23 -25.37 -29.97
CA PRO A 116 14.22 -26.39 -29.68
C PRO A 116 15.61 -25.98 -30.17
N GLN A 117 16.62 -26.10 -29.30
CA GLN A 117 18.00 -25.76 -29.67
C GLN A 117 18.54 -26.79 -30.65
N LEU A 118 18.48 -26.49 -31.95
CA LEU A 118 19.15 -27.30 -32.97
C LEU A 118 20.66 -27.23 -32.72
N SER A 119 21.19 -28.29 -32.11
CA SER A 119 22.64 -28.43 -31.90
C SER A 119 23.32 -28.50 -33.26
N GLU A 120 24.41 -27.75 -33.46
CA GLU A 120 25.26 -27.94 -34.63
C GLU A 120 25.74 -29.40 -34.67
N LEU A 121 25.20 -30.16 -35.62
CA LEU A 121 25.51 -31.57 -35.80
C LEU A 121 26.99 -31.69 -36.20
N LYS A 122 27.85 -31.97 -35.22
CA LYS A 122 29.20 -32.43 -35.51
C LYS A 122 29.11 -33.77 -36.23
N PRO A 123 29.79 -33.96 -37.37
CA PRO A 123 29.70 -35.20 -38.11
C PRO A 123 30.20 -36.37 -37.24
N SER A 124 29.32 -37.33 -36.97
CA SER A 124 29.67 -38.51 -36.19
C SER A 124 30.54 -39.47 -37.02
N PRO A 125 31.48 -40.21 -36.40
CA PRO A 125 32.30 -41.18 -37.12
C PRO A 125 31.47 -42.24 -37.85
N ALA A 126 31.95 -42.71 -39.00
CA ALA A 126 31.26 -43.74 -39.77
C ALA A 126 30.99 -45.01 -38.94
N GLY A 127 31.98 -45.46 -38.16
CA GLY A 127 31.83 -46.61 -37.27
C GLY A 127 30.80 -46.40 -36.15
N TYR A 128 30.71 -45.18 -35.59
CA TYR A 128 29.64 -44.85 -34.64
C TYR A 128 28.28 -45.00 -35.30
N THR A 129 28.09 -44.37 -36.46
CA THR A 129 26.81 -44.37 -37.19
C THR A 129 26.38 -45.78 -37.57
N GLU A 130 27.31 -46.61 -38.05
CA GLU A 130 27.05 -48.00 -38.42
C GLU A 130 26.66 -48.86 -37.22
N ASN A 131 27.43 -48.78 -36.12
CA ASN A 131 27.14 -49.53 -34.90
C ASN A 131 25.83 -49.07 -34.26
N PHE A 132 25.56 -47.76 -34.21
CA PHE A 132 24.33 -47.24 -33.65
C PHE A 132 23.10 -47.73 -34.42
N LYS A 133 23.13 -47.65 -35.75
CA LYS A 133 22.05 -48.13 -36.62
C LYS A 133 21.86 -49.65 -36.54
N SER A 134 22.95 -50.39 -36.38
CA SER A 134 22.91 -51.85 -36.15
C SER A 134 22.27 -52.18 -34.80
N GLY A 135 22.57 -51.38 -33.77
CA GLY A 135 21.92 -51.43 -32.46
C GLY A 135 20.41 -51.17 -32.55
N GLU A 136 19.98 -50.12 -33.27
CA GLU A 136 18.55 -49.82 -33.47
C GLU A 136 17.82 -50.94 -34.22
N THR A 137 18.47 -51.51 -35.24
CA THR A 137 17.93 -52.65 -35.99
C THR A 137 17.73 -53.85 -35.07
N ALA A 138 18.71 -54.17 -34.23
CA ALA A 138 18.61 -55.26 -33.26
C ALA A 138 17.54 -54.98 -32.20
N GLU A 139 17.47 -53.76 -31.66
CA GLU A 139 16.52 -53.37 -30.62
C GLU A 139 15.08 -53.37 -31.12
N PHE A 140 14.79 -52.64 -32.20
CA PHE A 140 13.42 -52.31 -32.58
C PHE A 140 12.83 -53.28 -33.61
N LEU A 141 13.65 -53.82 -34.53
CA LEU A 141 13.14 -54.72 -35.57
C LEU A 141 13.21 -56.19 -35.15
N ARG A 142 14.24 -56.56 -34.37
CA ARG A 142 14.48 -57.96 -33.99
C ARG A 142 14.15 -58.28 -32.54
N SER A 143 13.95 -57.26 -31.71
CA SER A 143 13.83 -57.42 -30.24
C SER A 143 15.00 -58.19 -29.61
N ASP A 144 16.17 -58.18 -30.26
CA ASP A 144 17.40 -58.79 -29.76
C ASP A 144 18.18 -57.76 -28.95
N PHE A 145 17.83 -57.67 -27.67
CA PHE A 145 18.36 -56.67 -26.75
C PHE A 145 19.83 -56.91 -26.36
N GLU A 146 20.30 -58.16 -26.39
CA GLU A 146 21.70 -58.48 -26.07
C GLU A 146 22.62 -58.03 -27.22
N THR A 147 22.25 -58.35 -28.45
CA THR A 147 22.98 -57.88 -29.62
C THR A 147 22.89 -56.35 -29.76
N ALA A 148 21.73 -55.75 -29.49
CA ALA A 148 21.59 -54.30 -29.44
C ALA A 148 22.54 -53.66 -28.42
N SER A 149 22.63 -54.21 -27.21
CA SER A 149 23.55 -53.72 -26.17
C SER A 149 25.01 -53.73 -26.63
N ARG A 150 25.44 -54.81 -27.30
CA ARG A 150 26.82 -54.92 -27.82
C ARG A 150 27.10 -53.87 -28.89
N TYR A 151 26.19 -53.69 -29.84
CA TYR A 151 26.34 -52.65 -30.87
C TYR A 151 26.36 -51.25 -30.29
N TYR A 152 25.49 -50.94 -29.32
CA TYR A 152 25.51 -49.64 -28.66
C TYR A 152 26.78 -49.42 -27.84
N LEU A 153 27.33 -50.43 -27.15
CA LEU A 153 28.63 -50.30 -26.47
C LEU A 153 29.77 -50.03 -27.47
N SER A 154 29.77 -50.70 -28.62
CA SER A 154 30.72 -50.43 -29.70
C SER A 154 30.58 -49.00 -30.24
N ALA A 155 29.35 -48.52 -30.41
CA ALA A 155 29.08 -47.13 -30.79
C ALA A 155 29.59 -46.14 -29.73
N PHE A 156 29.37 -46.41 -28.44
CA PHE A 156 29.86 -45.57 -27.34
C PHE A 156 31.38 -45.38 -27.38
N ASN A 157 32.13 -46.47 -27.60
CA ASN A 157 33.58 -46.44 -27.67
C ASN A 157 34.12 -45.66 -28.88
N GLN A 158 33.30 -45.49 -29.91
CA GLN A 158 33.64 -44.77 -31.13
C GLN A 158 33.05 -43.34 -31.16
N ALA A 159 32.23 -42.97 -30.18
CA ALA A 159 31.61 -41.66 -30.09
C ALA A 159 32.65 -40.58 -29.74
N LEU A 160 32.74 -39.55 -30.58
CA LEU A 160 33.66 -38.43 -30.36
C LEU A 160 32.99 -37.26 -29.64
N SER A 161 31.71 -37.01 -29.93
CA SER A 161 30.96 -35.91 -29.31
C SER A 161 30.26 -36.34 -28.01
N ASN A 162 29.99 -35.39 -27.14
CA ASN A 162 29.18 -35.63 -25.95
C ASN A 162 27.73 -35.97 -26.32
N GLN A 163 27.21 -35.36 -27.39
CA GLN A 163 25.89 -35.65 -27.95
C GLN A 163 25.75 -37.12 -28.37
N ASP A 164 26.72 -37.65 -29.12
CA ASP A 164 26.75 -39.07 -29.51
C ASP A 164 26.78 -39.99 -28.27
N LYS A 165 27.58 -39.64 -27.26
CA LYS A 165 27.66 -40.39 -26.00
C LYS A 165 26.33 -40.36 -25.26
N ALA A 166 25.67 -39.21 -25.15
CA ALA A 166 24.36 -39.08 -24.51
C ALA A 166 23.28 -39.90 -25.24
N GLN A 167 23.29 -39.88 -26.58
CA GLN A 167 22.39 -40.67 -27.41
C GLN A 167 22.56 -42.17 -27.17
N VAL A 168 23.80 -42.64 -27.13
CA VAL A 168 24.12 -44.05 -26.85
C VAL A 168 23.76 -44.45 -25.43
N LEU A 169 24.06 -43.61 -24.43
CA LEU A 169 23.67 -43.86 -23.04
C LEU A 169 22.15 -43.98 -22.89
N ASN A 170 21.38 -43.14 -23.59
CA ASN A 170 19.92 -43.22 -23.57
C ASN A 170 19.43 -44.55 -24.17
N ALA A 171 20.05 -45.00 -25.27
CA ALA A 171 19.74 -46.30 -25.88
C ALA A 171 20.13 -47.48 -24.98
N LEU A 172 21.34 -47.46 -24.40
CA LEU A 172 21.82 -48.47 -23.46
C LEU A 172 20.94 -48.56 -22.20
N GLY A 173 20.52 -47.41 -21.66
CA GLY A 173 19.56 -47.33 -20.56
C GLY A 173 18.25 -48.02 -20.90
N ARG A 174 17.65 -47.66 -22.04
CA ARG A 174 16.37 -48.21 -22.51
C ARG A 174 16.44 -49.72 -22.74
N VAL A 175 17.49 -50.19 -23.40
CA VAL A 175 17.72 -51.63 -23.63
C VAL A 175 17.95 -52.36 -22.30
N SER A 176 18.67 -51.75 -21.36
CA SER A 176 18.89 -52.34 -20.03
C SER A 176 17.56 -52.51 -19.27
N VAL A 177 16.66 -51.53 -19.33
CA VAL A 177 15.30 -51.63 -18.76
C VAL A 177 14.53 -52.80 -19.39
N LYS A 178 14.51 -52.90 -20.73
CA LYS A 178 13.86 -54.01 -21.46
C LYS A 178 14.41 -55.39 -21.09
N ARG A 179 15.66 -55.45 -20.60
CA ARG A 179 16.33 -56.67 -20.12
C ARG A 179 16.21 -56.90 -18.61
N ASN A 180 15.47 -56.05 -17.87
CA ASN A 180 15.39 -56.04 -16.41
C ASN A 180 16.75 -55.83 -15.70
N LEU A 181 17.73 -55.21 -16.38
CA LEU A 181 19.04 -54.87 -15.84
C LEU A 181 19.03 -53.48 -15.19
N TYR A 182 18.25 -53.32 -14.13
CA TYR A 182 17.95 -52.01 -13.53
C TYR A 182 19.18 -51.27 -12.98
N THR A 183 20.17 -51.97 -12.44
CA THR A 183 21.43 -51.34 -11.99
C THR A 183 22.21 -50.72 -13.15
N SER A 184 22.30 -51.42 -14.28
CA SER A 184 22.94 -50.90 -15.50
C SER A 184 22.15 -49.72 -16.06
N ALA A 185 20.81 -49.85 -16.15
CA ALA A 185 19.94 -48.78 -16.60
C ALA A 185 20.10 -47.51 -15.74
N PHE A 186 20.08 -47.68 -14.41
CA PHE A 186 20.29 -46.59 -13.46
C PHE A 186 21.62 -45.88 -13.69
N ASN A 187 22.72 -46.62 -13.89
CA ASN A 187 24.03 -46.02 -14.12
C ASN A 187 24.08 -45.24 -15.44
N TYR A 188 23.50 -45.75 -16.52
CA TYR A 188 23.46 -45.04 -17.81
C TYR A 188 22.63 -43.76 -17.72
N TYR A 189 21.43 -43.81 -17.14
CA TYR A 189 20.60 -42.62 -16.97
C TYR A 189 21.20 -41.62 -15.98
N LYS A 190 21.83 -42.09 -14.90
CA LYS A 190 22.61 -41.25 -13.98
C LYS A 190 23.69 -40.48 -14.72
N SER A 191 24.47 -41.15 -15.59
CA SER A 191 25.51 -40.49 -16.38
C SER A 191 24.95 -39.38 -17.27
N ILE A 192 23.75 -39.56 -17.85
CA ILE A 192 23.10 -38.50 -18.62
C ILE A 192 22.83 -37.29 -17.73
N VAL A 193 22.16 -37.48 -16.59
CA VAL A 193 21.81 -36.37 -15.67
C VAL A 193 23.05 -35.70 -15.06
N SER A 194 24.11 -36.44 -14.76
CA SER A 194 25.30 -35.89 -14.08
C SER A 194 26.32 -35.26 -15.02
N SER A 195 26.51 -35.83 -16.22
CA SER A 195 27.67 -35.54 -17.06
C SER A 195 27.31 -35.08 -18.47
N TYR A 196 26.07 -35.32 -18.92
CA TYR A 196 25.60 -34.99 -20.26
C TYR A 196 24.26 -34.24 -20.22
N PHE A 197 23.99 -33.50 -19.14
CA PHE A 197 22.69 -32.85 -18.91
C PHE A 197 22.39 -31.74 -19.93
N SER A 198 23.44 -31.14 -20.51
CA SER A 198 23.38 -30.07 -21.52
C SER A 198 23.32 -30.59 -22.95
N GLU A 199 23.23 -31.90 -23.17
CA GLU A 199 23.22 -32.48 -24.51
C GLU A 199 21.78 -32.68 -25.00
N TYR A 200 21.55 -32.40 -26.29
CA TYR A 200 20.24 -32.44 -26.93
C TYR A 200 20.19 -33.50 -28.03
N ASP A 201 19.01 -34.01 -28.33
CA ASP A 201 18.80 -34.84 -29.51
C ASP A 201 18.83 -34.01 -30.80
N LYS A 202 18.71 -34.69 -31.94
CA LYS A 202 18.70 -34.07 -33.28
C LYS A 202 17.56 -33.06 -33.50
N ASN A 203 16.51 -33.11 -32.67
CA ASN A 203 15.37 -32.21 -32.74
C ASN A 203 15.50 -31.07 -31.71
N GLY A 204 16.60 -30.99 -30.97
CA GLY A 204 16.84 -30.00 -29.93
C GLY A 204 16.14 -30.29 -28.61
N PHE A 205 15.75 -31.55 -28.34
CA PHE A 205 15.16 -31.94 -27.07
C PHE A 205 16.23 -32.46 -26.08
N PRO A 206 16.28 -31.99 -24.82
CA PRO A 206 17.36 -32.36 -23.91
C PRO A 206 17.34 -33.84 -23.52
N PHE A 207 18.48 -34.55 -23.56
CA PHE A 207 18.52 -35.98 -23.21
C PHE A 207 18.13 -36.26 -21.76
N VAL A 208 18.39 -35.31 -20.87
CA VAL A 208 18.02 -35.40 -19.45
C VAL A 208 16.51 -35.55 -19.24
N TYR A 209 15.68 -35.01 -20.15
CA TYR A 209 14.21 -35.13 -20.10
C TYR A 209 13.75 -36.55 -20.45
N TYR A 210 14.55 -37.35 -21.18
CA TYR A 210 14.28 -38.78 -21.34
C TYR A 210 14.76 -39.58 -20.12
N ALA A 211 15.87 -39.19 -19.51
CA ALA A 211 16.53 -39.96 -18.45
C ALA A 211 15.79 -39.90 -17.10
N VAL A 212 15.33 -38.72 -16.68
CA VAL A 212 14.71 -38.53 -15.35
C VAL A 212 13.44 -39.36 -15.19
N PRO A 213 12.44 -39.32 -16.10
CA PRO A 213 11.26 -40.18 -16.00
C PRO A 213 11.59 -41.69 -15.92
N GLN A 214 12.65 -42.13 -16.60
CA GLN A 214 13.08 -43.52 -16.54
C GLN A 214 13.72 -43.87 -15.20
N LEU A 215 14.50 -42.98 -14.60
CA LEU A 215 15.06 -43.15 -13.26
C LEU A 215 13.95 -43.29 -12.20
N LEU A 216 12.88 -42.49 -12.30
CA LEU A 216 11.72 -42.60 -11.41
C LEU A 216 11.03 -43.97 -11.57
N LYS A 217 10.82 -44.42 -12.81
CA LYS A 217 10.16 -45.71 -13.12
C LYS A 217 10.92 -46.93 -12.62
N ILE A 218 12.26 -46.92 -12.67
CA ILE A 218 13.09 -48.03 -12.20
C ILE A 218 13.47 -47.91 -10.71
N SER A 219 12.96 -46.89 -10.03
CA SER A 219 13.18 -46.68 -8.61
C SER A 219 12.46 -47.75 -7.78
N ASN A 220 13.08 -48.16 -6.69
CA ASN A 220 12.54 -49.09 -5.70
C ASN A 220 13.04 -48.72 -4.30
N SER A 221 12.61 -49.47 -3.28
CA SER A 221 12.95 -49.21 -1.88
C SER A 221 14.45 -49.25 -1.55
N ILE A 222 15.30 -49.81 -2.42
CA ILE A 222 16.75 -49.93 -2.21
C ILE A 222 17.49 -48.72 -2.79
N ASN A 223 17.03 -48.19 -3.93
CA ASN A 223 17.73 -47.12 -4.65
C ASN A 223 16.99 -45.76 -4.67
N SER A 224 15.83 -45.64 -4.02
CA SER A 224 15.02 -44.41 -3.98
C SER A 224 15.80 -43.19 -3.50
N ASP A 225 16.61 -43.31 -2.46
CA ASP A 225 17.47 -42.21 -1.98
C ASP A 225 18.54 -41.81 -3.02
N SER A 226 19.06 -42.77 -3.79
CA SER A 226 20.03 -42.48 -4.86
C SER A 226 19.35 -41.79 -6.05
N VAL A 227 18.14 -42.19 -6.40
CA VAL A 227 17.31 -41.51 -7.40
C VAL A 227 16.98 -40.10 -6.93
N LEU A 228 16.62 -39.91 -5.65
CA LEU A 228 16.31 -38.60 -5.07
C LEU A 228 17.49 -37.62 -5.18
N ILE A 229 18.72 -38.08 -4.95
CA ILE A 229 19.93 -37.25 -5.12
C ILE A 229 20.07 -36.78 -6.59
N ILE A 230 19.83 -37.67 -7.55
CA ILE A 230 19.92 -37.35 -8.97
C ILE A 230 18.81 -36.39 -9.38
N THR A 231 17.59 -36.63 -8.91
CA THR A 231 16.43 -35.77 -9.14
C THR A 231 16.65 -34.36 -8.56
N ASN A 232 17.21 -34.24 -7.35
CA ASN A 232 17.60 -32.95 -6.78
C ASN A 232 18.64 -32.24 -7.64
N SER A 233 19.64 -32.96 -8.16
CA SER A 233 20.61 -32.37 -9.09
C SER A 233 19.95 -31.86 -10.37
N PHE A 234 18.97 -32.58 -10.91
CA PHE A 234 18.21 -32.15 -12.09
C PHE A 234 17.38 -30.90 -11.81
N LEU A 235 16.58 -30.90 -10.73
CA LEU A 235 15.75 -29.78 -10.33
C LEU A 235 16.58 -28.53 -10.03
N SER A 236 17.71 -28.70 -9.35
CA SER A 236 18.67 -27.62 -9.13
C SER A 236 19.16 -27.04 -10.45
N LYS A 237 19.56 -27.88 -11.41
CA LYS A 237 20.02 -27.43 -12.72
C LYS A 237 18.95 -26.72 -13.54
N LEU A 238 17.68 -27.11 -13.41
CA LEU A 238 16.55 -26.35 -13.98
C LEU A 238 16.44 -24.96 -13.34
N LYS A 239 16.37 -24.90 -12.00
CA LYS A 239 16.28 -23.65 -11.23
C LYS A 239 17.38 -22.65 -11.61
N TYR A 240 18.62 -23.14 -11.73
CA TYR A 240 19.79 -22.32 -12.01
C TYR A 240 20.01 -22.05 -13.51
N GLY A 241 19.10 -22.51 -14.38
CA GLY A 241 19.16 -22.28 -15.83
C GLY A 241 20.23 -23.09 -16.58
N GLU A 242 20.89 -24.05 -15.92
CA GLU A 242 21.86 -24.96 -16.56
C GLU A 242 21.17 -25.95 -17.51
N ILE A 243 19.93 -26.34 -17.19
CA ILE A 243 19.04 -27.10 -18.05
C ILE A 243 17.89 -26.17 -18.44
N PRO A 244 17.53 -26.08 -19.73
CA PRO A 244 16.42 -25.24 -20.14
C PRO A 244 15.09 -25.77 -19.62
N ILE A 245 14.24 -24.86 -19.17
CA ILE A 245 12.81 -25.06 -19.00
C ILE A 245 12.16 -25.01 -20.38
N ASN A 246 11.19 -25.87 -20.63
CA ASN A 246 10.45 -25.94 -21.88
C ASN A 246 9.01 -26.42 -21.60
N PHE A 247 8.21 -26.58 -22.65
CA PHE A 247 6.81 -27.00 -22.53
C PHE A 247 6.60 -28.39 -21.92
N SER A 248 7.64 -29.22 -21.80
CA SER A 248 7.59 -30.54 -21.15
C SER A 248 8.05 -30.52 -19.68
N THR A 249 8.53 -29.37 -19.17
CA THR A 249 9.05 -29.29 -17.80
C THR A 249 7.98 -29.56 -16.76
N GLU A 250 6.78 -29.02 -16.93
CA GLU A 250 5.66 -29.21 -15.99
C GLU A 250 5.28 -30.68 -15.82
N ASP A 251 5.21 -31.44 -16.93
CA ASP A 251 4.89 -32.86 -16.89
C ASP A 251 5.95 -33.67 -16.13
N ILE A 252 7.24 -33.38 -16.36
CA ILE A 252 8.32 -34.06 -15.62
C ILE A 252 8.29 -33.68 -14.14
N ILE A 253 8.05 -32.41 -13.81
CA ILE A 253 7.93 -31.97 -12.43
C ILE A 253 6.75 -32.66 -11.74
N GLN A 254 5.61 -32.80 -12.43
CA GLN A 254 4.45 -33.51 -11.90
C GLN A 254 4.79 -34.99 -11.65
N GLN A 255 5.46 -35.66 -12.59
CA GLN A 255 5.93 -37.04 -12.40
C GLN A 255 6.87 -37.18 -11.19
N ILE A 256 7.76 -36.21 -10.98
CA ILE A 256 8.64 -36.18 -9.80
C ILE A 256 7.81 -35.99 -8.53
N SER A 257 6.88 -35.04 -8.51
CA SER A 257 6.01 -34.74 -7.37
C SER A 257 5.22 -35.99 -6.95
N ASP A 258 4.57 -36.65 -7.90
CA ASP A 258 3.82 -37.88 -7.67
C ASP A 258 4.73 -38.98 -7.11
N TRP A 259 5.93 -39.13 -7.66
CA TRP A 259 6.92 -40.09 -7.17
C TRP A 259 7.38 -39.80 -5.74
N LEU A 260 7.57 -38.52 -5.36
CA LEU A 260 7.93 -38.11 -4.00
C LEU A 260 6.83 -38.41 -2.98
N VAL A 261 5.56 -38.33 -3.39
CA VAL A 261 4.41 -38.67 -2.53
C VAL A 261 4.31 -40.20 -2.35
N GLN A 262 4.55 -40.97 -3.41
CA GLN A 262 4.40 -42.42 -3.40
C GLN A 262 5.53 -43.17 -2.69
N ASN A 263 6.70 -42.54 -2.50
CA ASN A 263 7.89 -43.18 -1.94
C ASN A 263 8.25 -42.64 -0.55
N ASN A 264 8.74 -43.55 0.29
CA ASN A 264 9.35 -43.20 1.57
C ASN A 264 10.86 -43.04 1.40
N PHE A 265 11.42 -41.98 1.98
CA PHE A 265 12.84 -41.65 1.90
C PHE A 265 13.45 -41.64 3.29
N ASN A 266 14.71 -42.07 3.38
CA ASN A 266 15.44 -42.03 4.64
C ASN A 266 15.91 -40.59 4.96
N ASP A 267 16.20 -39.81 3.93
CA ASP A 267 16.68 -38.44 4.03
C ASP A 267 15.54 -37.43 3.78
N THR A 268 14.81 -37.09 4.85
CA THR A 268 13.70 -36.12 4.80
C THR A 268 14.15 -34.74 4.32
N ASN A 269 15.39 -34.32 4.61
CA ASN A 269 15.90 -33.03 4.19
C ASN A 269 16.06 -32.97 2.66
N LYS A 270 16.53 -34.05 2.04
CA LYS A 270 16.61 -34.13 0.57
C LYS A 270 15.23 -34.16 -0.08
N LYS A 271 14.22 -34.75 0.57
CA LYS A 271 12.84 -34.70 0.08
C LYS A 271 12.30 -33.26 0.12
N GLN A 272 12.48 -32.57 1.24
CA GLN A 272 12.07 -31.16 1.39
C GLN A 272 12.80 -30.24 0.40
N LEU A 273 14.09 -30.50 0.14
CA LEU A 273 14.82 -29.79 -0.91
C LEU A 273 14.18 -29.99 -2.29
N ALA A 274 13.81 -31.23 -2.64
CA ALA A 274 13.16 -31.52 -3.92
C ALA A 274 11.82 -30.77 -4.04
N GLU A 275 10.99 -30.80 -2.99
CA GLU A 275 9.71 -30.09 -2.93
C GLU A 275 9.89 -28.57 -3.09
N SER A 276 10.89 -27.99 -2.42
CA SER A 276 11.23 -26.57 -2.55
C SER A 276 11.71 -26.20 -3.95
N LEU A 277 12.57 -27.03 -4.56
CA LEU A 277 13.03 -26.81 -5.93
C LEU A 277 11.90 -26.93 -6.95
N ILE A 278 10.98 -27.89 -6.77
CA ILE A 278 9.77 -28.03 -7.59
C ILE A 278 8.93 -26.75 -7.55
N GLN A 279 8.68 -26.22 -6.34
CA GLN A 279 7.93 -24.98 -6.19
C GLN A 279 8.58 -23.82 -6.95
N GLN A 280 9.91 -23.67 -6.83
CA GLN A 280 10.66 -22.60 -7.48
C GLN A 280 10.66 -22.73 -9.01
N VAL A 281 10.87 -23.94 -9.56
CA VAL A 281 10.84 -24.13 -11.01
C VAL A 281 9.42 -23.93 -11.58
N ASN A 282 8.38 -24.36 -10.87
CA ASN A 282 6.98 -24.08 -11.25
C ASN A 282 6.68 -22.59 -11.24
N GLN A 283 7.16 -21.86 -10.22
CA GLN A 283 7.06 -20.40 -10.15
C GLN A 283 7.72 -19.71 -11.34
N GLN A 284 8.93 -20.13 -11.72
CA GLN A 284 9.63 -19.62 -12.90
C GLN A 284 8.88 -19.94 -14.20
N THR A 285 8.36 -21.16 -14.33
CA THR A 285 7.61 -21.61 -15.52
C THR A 285 6.31 -20.82 -15.66
N GLY A 286 5.52 -20.69 -14.59
CA GLY A 286 4.29 -19.90 -14.58
C GLY A 286 4.53 -18.42 -14.84
N PHE A 287 5.63 -17.85 -14.34
CA PHE A 287 6.00 -16.47 -14.65
C PHE A 287 6.24 -16.27 -16.16
N ILE A 288 7.02 -17.15 -16.80
CA ILE A 288 7.29 -17.07 -18.24
C ILE A 288 6.01 -17.23 -19.05
N GLN A 289 5.15 -18.19 -18.70
CA GLN A 289 3.89 -18.42 -19.42
C GLN A 289 2.92 -17.24 -19.30
N ASN A 290 2.83 -16.62 -18.13
CA ASN A 290 1.87 -15.56 -17.87
C ASN A 290 2.36 -14.18 -18.36
N TYR A 291 3.66 -13.93 -18.32
CA TYR A 291 4.22 -12.59 -18.54
C TYR A 291 5.29 -12.52 -19.64
N GLY A 292 5.73 -13.65 -20.20
CA GLY A 292 6.78 -13.71 -21.20
C GLY A 292 6.46 -12.92 -22.47
N GLU A 293 5.24 -13.07 -23.00
CA GLU A 293 4.79 -12.31 -24.18
C GLU A 293 4.72 -10.80 -23.89
N ILE A 294 4.23 -10.37 -22.72
CA ILE A 294 4.18 -8.95 -22.34
C ILE A 294 5.59 -8.35 -22.29
N ILE A 295 6.55 -9.08 -21.72
CA ILE A 295 7.95 -8.67 -21.62
C ILE A 295 8.57 -8.55 -23.01
N LYS A 296 8.30 -9.51 -23.90
CA LYS A 296 8.80 -9.53 -25.27
C LYS A 296 8.20 -8.42 -26.14
N GLU A 297 6.88 -8.22 -26.05
CA GLU A 297 6.18 -7.12 -26.72
C GLU A 297 6.73 -5.76 -26.27
N TYR A 298 7.02 -5.58 -24.98
CA TYR A 298 7.63 -4.36 -24.48
C TYR A 298 9.04 -4.14 -25.05
N LEU A 299 9.85 -5.19 -25.13
CA LEU A 299 11.21 -5.11 -25.68
C LEU A 299 11.20 -4.74 -27.18
N LEU A 300 10.26 -5.29 -27.95
CA LEU A 300 10.19 -5.12 -29.41
C LEU A 300 9.35 -3.91 -29.85
N GLY A 301 8.35 -3.52 -29.08
CA GLY A 301 7.30 -2.54 -29.43
C GLY A 301 7.57 -1.09 -29.00
N GLY A 302 8.62 -0.85 -28.23
CA GLY A 302 9.04 0.49 -27.79
C GLY A 302 8.51 0.90 -26.40
N LYS A 303 9.33 1.68 -25.68
CA LYS A 303 9.12 2.09 -24.29
C LYS A 303 7.79 2.87 -24.14
N GLY A 304 6.94 2.44 -23.21
CA GLY A 304 5.73 3.20 -22.81
C GLY A 304 6.07 4.56 -22.22
N GLN A 305 5.08 5.47 -22.15
CA GLN A 305 5.24 6.85 -21.65
C GLN A 305 5.38 6.98 -20.12
N SER A 306 5.82 5.94 -19.42
CA SER A 306 5.95 6.00 -17.96
C SER A 306 7.26 6.68 -17.55
N GLU A 307 7.27 7.40 -16.43
CA GLU A 307 8.51 7.95 -15.90
C GLU A 307 9.51 6.83 -15.54
N PRO A 308 10.78 6.94 -15.95
CA PRO A 308 11.83 6.01 -15.54
C PRO A 308 11.97 5.95 -14.02
N VAL A 309 12.27 4.76 -13.52
CA VAL A 309 12.91 4.57 -12.21
C VAL A 309 14.41 4.84 -12.39
N THR A 310 15.15 4.99 -11.30
CA THR A 310 16.63 5.12 -11.36
C THR A 310 17.28 3.96 -12.13
N ASN A 311 18.49 4.22 -12.62
CA ASN A 311 19.35 3.25 -13.31
C ASN A 311 18.77 2.65 -14.61
N GLY A 312 17.95 3.40 -15.35
CA GLY A 312 17.46 2.99 -16.67
C GLY A 312 16.29 2.00 -16.66
N PHE A 313 15.78 1.64 -15.47
CA PHE A 313 14.60 0.78 -15.34
C PHE A 313 13.33 1.51 -15.70
N GLN A 314 12.47 0.83 -16.44
CA GLN A 314 11.17 1.33 -16.85
C GLN A 314 10.05 0.47 -16.24
N PRO A 315 9.02 1.10 -15.65
CA PRO A 315 7.85 0.39 -15.15
C PRO A 315 6.96 -0.06 -16.32
N VAL A 316 6.70 -1.37 -16.36
CA VAL A 316 5.83 -2.03 -17.32
C VAL A 316 4.64 -2.61 -16.55
N ASN A 317 3.48 -2.01 -16.82
CA ASN A 317 2.23 -2.39 -16.16
C ASN A 317 1.70 -3.69 -16.74
N VAL A 318 1.43 -4.66 -15.88
CA VAL A 318 0.82 -5.93 -16.28
C VAL A 318 -0.70 -5.77 -16.27
N PRO A 319 -1.40 -6.08 -17.38
CA PRO A 319 -2.86 -6.03 -17.43
C PRO A 319 -3.47 -7.24 -16.71
N SER A 320 -3.30 -7.33 -15.39
CA SER A 320 -3.98 -8.33 -14.54
C SER A 320 -5.12 -7.67 -13.74
N GLU A 321 -6.18 -8.43 -13.45
CA GLU A 321 -7.30 -8.03 -12.57
C GLU A 321 -7.16 -8.58 -11.14
N GLU A 322 -6.21 -9.49 -10.89
CA GLU A 322 -6.09 -10.15 -9.58
C GLU A 322 -4.74 -9.91 -8.90
N ILE A 323 -3.74 -9.43 -9.63
CA ILE A 323 -2.36 -9.35 -9.15
C ILE A 323 -1.85 -7.92 -9.31
N SER A 324 -1.44 -7.32 -8.18
CA SER A 324 -0.74 -6.05 -8.10
C SER A 324 0.70 -6.16 -8.60
N LEU A 325 0.95 -6.71 -9.79
CA LEU A 325 2.31 -6.94 -10.29
C LEU A 325 2.82 -5.78 -11.13
N LEU A 326 4.00 -5.28 -10.79
CA LEU A 326 4.75 -4.30 -11.59
C LEU A 326 6.01 -4.95 -12.14
N LEU A 327 6.24 -4.89 -13.46
CA LEU A 327 7.51 -5.31 -14.05
C LEU A 327 8.43 -4.10 -14.16
N LEU A 328 9.70 -4.25 -13.75
CA LEU A 328 10.74 -3.27 -13.95
C LEU A 328 11.77 -3.82 -14.93
N ILE A 329 11.93 -3.14 -16.07
CA ILE A 329 12.78 -3.63 -17.18
C ILE A 329 13.82 -2.57 -17.55
N ASN A 330 15.08 -2.97 -17.56
CA ASN A 330 16.19 -2.19 -18.10
C ASN A 330 16.63 -2.79 -19.44
N THR A 331 16.41 -2.03 -20.50
CA THR A 331 16.74 -2.42 -21.88
C THR A 331 18.03 -1.74 -22.40
N GLU A 332 18.75 -1.03 -21.54
CA GLU A 332 19.92 -0.22 -21.91
C GLU A 332 21.24 -1.01 -21.79
N LEU A 333 21.19 -2.17 -21.12
CA LEU A 333 22.30 -3.11 -20.99
C LEU A 333 22.46 -3.98 -22.24
N GLU A 334 23.62 -4.65 -22.37
CA GLU A 334 23.90 -5.58 -23.49
C GLU A 334 22.85 -6.68 -23.60
N ASN A 335 22.50 -7.27 -22.46
CA ASN A 335 21.39 -8.18 -22.27
C ASN A 335 20.34 -7.45 -21.43
N PRO A 336 19.10 -7.25 -21.93
CA PRO A 336 18.04 -6.66 -21.12
C PRO A 336 17.80 -7.47 -19.86
N VAL A 337 17.54 -6.77 -18.76
CA VAL A 337 17.32 -7.38 -17.45
C VAL A 337 16.07 -6.81 -16.81
N GLY A 338 15.46 -7.57 -15.92
CA GLY A 338 14.32 -7.08 -15.18
C GLY A 338 13.93 -7.98 -14.03
N PHE A 339 12.92 -7.53 -13.30
CA PHE A 339 12.30 -8.29 -12.23
C PHE A 339 10.87 -7.78 -12.04
N ALA A 340 10.07 -8.56 -11.32
CA ALA A 340 8.73 -8.19 -10.91
C ALA A 340 8.73 -7.69 -9.46
N VAL A 341 7.81 -6.79 -9.15
CA VAL A 341 7.54 -6.27 -7.81
C VAL A 341 6.08 -6.54 -7.50
N ASP A 342 5.84 -7.17 -6.36
CA ASP A 342 4.50 -7.32 -5.81
C ASP A 342 4.08 -6.03 -5.08
N GLY A 343 3.01 -5.43 -5.58
CA GLY A 343 2.34 -4.24 -5.06
C GLY A 343 1.97 -4.38 -3.60
N ASP A 344 1.39 -5.51 -3.20
CA ASP A 344 0.91 -5.68 -1.81
C ASP A 344 2.07 -5.71 -0.82
N THR A 345 3.19 -6.32 -1.23
CA THR A 345 4.44 -6.31 -0.47
C THR A 345 5.01 -4.90 -0.32
N ILE A 346 5.08 -4.09 -1.39
CA ILE A 346 5.59 -2.71 -1.29
C ILE A 346 4.65 -1.83 -0.47
N PHE A 347 3.33 -1.94 -0.67
CA PHE A 347 2.33 -1.17 0.05
C PHE A 347 2.36 -1.44 1.56
N SER A 348 2.28 -2.71 1.95
CA SER A 348 2.32 -3.11 3.37
C SER A 348 3.65 -2.70 4.04
N SER A 349 4.76 -2.73 3.30
CA SER A 349 6.06 -2.30 3.78
C SER A 349 6.13 -0.78 4.00
N ILE A 350 5.41 0.04 3.21
CA ILE A 350 5.33 1.50 3.40
C ILE A 350 4.40 1.83 4.57
N LEU A 351 3.23 1.19 4.65
CA LEU A 351 2.22 1.43 5.69
C LEU A 351 2.68 1.04 7.10
N LYS A 352 3.74 0.23 7.25
CA LYS A 352 4.36 -0.05 8.56
C LYS A 352 5.05 1.17 9.18
N ASN A 353 5.54 2.10 8.35
CA ASN A 353 6.33 3.26 8.78
C ASN A 353 5.66 4.56 8.32
N ILE A 354 4.39 4.75 8.71
CA ILE A 354 3.64 5.96 8.37
C ILE A 354 4.31 7.20 8.96
N LYS A 355 4.44 8.25 8.14
CA LYS A 355 4.94 9.57 8.55
C LYS A 355 4.07 10.13 9.68
N SER A 356 4.70 10.66 10.73
CA SER A 356 3.99 11.38 11.80
C SER A 356 3.20 12.55 11.22
N SER A 357 1.93 12.66 11.60
CA SER A 357 0.99 13.72 11.22
C SER A 357 0.31 14.32 12.46
N GLU A 358 -0.34 15.48 12.33
CA GLU A 358 -1.04 16.12 13.45
C GLU A 358 -2.32 15.37 13.81
N PHE A 359 -2.97 14.79 12.80
CA PHE A 359 -4.17 13.98 12.93
C PHE A 359 -3.88 12.50 12.68
N GLU A 360 -4.70 11.61 13.23
CA GLU A 360 -4.62 10.18 12.95
C GLU A 360 -5.44 9.81 11.71
N TYR A 361 -4.85 9.00 10.83
CA TYR A 361 -5.46 8.59 9.56
C TYR A 361 -5.46 7.07 9.39
N HIS A 362 -6.49 6.56 8.75
CA HIS A 362 -6.56 5.20 8.21
C HIS A 362 -6.25 5.23 6.71
N PHE A 363 -5.46 4.26 6.28
CA PHE A 363 -5.06 4.07 4.90
C PHE A 363 -5.68 2.78 4.39
N GLU A 364 -6.34 2.85 3.24
CA GLU A 364 -6.89 1.70 2.56
C GLU A 364 -6.48 1.77 1.08
N ILE A 365 -6.00 0.67 0.53
CA ILE A 365 -5.65 0.58 -0.89
C ILE A 365 -6.73 -0.26 -1.55
N SER A 366 -7.28 0.29 -2.62
CA SER A 366 -8.33 -0.38 -3.38
C SER A 366 -8.05 -0.25 -4.87
N GLU A 367 -8.66 -1.13 -5.64
CA GLU A 367 -8.68 -0.97 -7.08
C GLU A 367 -9.59 0.18 -7.49
N TRP A 368 -9.12 0.95 -8.45
CA TRP A 368 -9.92 1.94 -9.15
C TRP A 368 -11.01 1.25 -9.96
N ARG A 369 -12.22 1.14 -9.40
CA ARG A 369 -13.43 0.83 -10.18
C ARG A 369 -14.07 2.14 -10.60
N ASN A 370 -14.56 2.21 -11.84
CA ASN A 370 -15.34 3.33 -12.42
C ASN A 370 -16.68 3.61 -11.69
N THR A 371 -16.87 3.13 -10.47
CA THR A 371 -17.93 3.59 -9.58
C THR A 371 -17.63 5.03 -9.21
N SER A 372 -18.52 5.94 -9.61
CA SER A 372 -18.53 7.34 -9.24
C SER A 372 -18.14 7.49 -7.76
N ILE A 373 -16.91 7.95 -7.51
CA ILE A 373 -16.42 8.32 -6.20
C ILE A 373 -17.27 9.51 -5.78
N THR A 374 -18.34 9.24 -5.06
CA THR A 374 -19.04 10.28 -4.32
C THR A 374 -18.06 10.69 -3.22
N ASN A 375 -17.53 11.90 -3.29
CA ASN A 375 -16.88 12.59 -2.16
C ASN A 375 -17.93 12.79 -1.06
N ASN A 376 -18.33 11.70 -0.42
CA ASN A 376 -19.21 11.70 0.73
C ASN A 376 -18.30 11.69 1.96
N GLY A 377 -17.90 12.90 2.38
CA GLY A 377 -17.08 13.09 3.58
C GLY A 377 -15.57 13.14 3.34
N LEU A 378 -14.84 13.36 4.44
CA LEU A 378 -13.38 13.54 4.61
C LEU A 378 -12.58 12.32 4.13
N THR A 379 -12.77 11.93 2.88
CA THR A 379 -12.10 10.77 2.31
C THR A 379 -11.37 11.24 1.07
N PHE A 380 -10.06 11.22 1.16
CA PHE A 380 -9.18 11.57 0.06
C PHE A 380 -8.84 10.33 -0.76
N TYR A 381 -8.75 10.50 -2.08
CA TYR A 381 -8.38 9.45 -3.02
C TYR A 381 -7.25 9.94 -3.92
N SER A 382 -6.23 9.11 -4.12
CA SER A 382 -5.16 9.38 -5.09
C SER A 382 -4.77 8.12 -5.84
N GLN A 383 -4.61 8.23 -7.17
CA GLN A 383 -4.15 7.13 -8.01
C GLN A 383 -2.65 6.90 -7.84
N LEU A 384 -2.21 5.64 -7.92
CA LEU A 384 -0.80 5.26 -7.76
C LEU A 384 -0.02 5.24 -9.09
N ASN A 385 -0.36 6.14 -10.02
CA ASN A 385 0.31 6.32 -11.31
C ASN A 385 1.73 6.90 -11.11
N PRO A 386 2.76 6.47 -11.87
CA PRO A 386 2.73 5.53 -13.01
C PRO A 386 2.92 4.04 -12.67
N TYR A 387 3.17 3.73 -11.40
CA TYR A 387 3.60 2.39 -10.98
C TYR A 387 2.45 1.38 -10.84
N PHE A 388 1.31 1.80 -10.30
CA PHE A 388 0.15 0.93 -10.10
C PHE A 388 -1.13 1.64 -10.57
N PRO A 389 -1.33 1.83 -11.88
CA PRO A 389 -2.37 2.71 -12.42
C PRO A 389 -3.81 2.24 -12.13
N LYS A 390 -4.01 0.94 -11.84
CA LYS A 390 -5.31 0.40 -11.40
C LYS A 390 -5.57 0.54 -9.91
N HIS A 391 -4.60 1.02 -9.13
CA HIS A 391 -4.70 1.13 -7.69
C HIS A 391 -4.84 2.58 -7.26
N GLN A 392 -5.58 2.79 -6.18
CA GLN A 392 -5.70 4.08 -5.51
C GLN A 392 -5.51 3.91 -4.01
N ILE A 393 -4.92 4.93 -3.40
CA ILE A 393 -4.88 5.07 -1.95
C ILE A 393 -6.06 5.91 -1.49
N GLN A 394 -6.76 5.39 -0.50
CA GLN A 394 -7.83 6.05 0.21
C GLN A 394 -7.30 6.44 1.60
N ILE A 395 -7.43 7.71 1.94
CA ILE A 395 -6.99 8.26 3.23
C ILE A 395 -8.21 8.84 3.91
N LYS A 396 -8.46 8.42 5.15
CA LYS A 396 -9.58 8.88 5.97
C LYS A 396 -9.10 9.24 7.36
N PRO A 397 -9.61 10.30 7.99
CA PRO A 397 -9.41 10.53 9.41
C PRO A 397 -9.88 9.32 10.22
N ALA A 398 -9.12 8.96 11.25
CA ALA A 398 -9.49 7.87 12.17
C ALA A 398 -10.78 8.14 12.95
N ASN A 399 -11.10 9.42 13.14
CA ASN A 399 -12.31 9.85 13.79
C ASN A 399 -13.19 10.62 12.78
N GLU A 400 -14.38 10.10 12.48
CA GLU A 400 -15.34 10.75 11.57
C GLU A 400 -15.78 12.14 12.07
N ASN A 401 -15.73 12.36 13.40
CA ASN A 401 -16.06 13.64 14.03
C ASN A 401 -14.82 14.48 14.33
N LEU A 402 -13.64 14.17 13.75
CA LEU A 402 -12.37 14.84 14.05
C LEU A 402 -12.47 16.36 14.03
N ILE A 403 -13.09 16.93 12.99
CA ILE A 403 -13.26 18.38 12.87
C ILE A 403 -14.16 18.92 13.98
N ASN A 404 -15.28 18.27 14.26
CA ASN A 404 -16.20 18.73 15.30
C ASN A 404 -15.54 18.66 16.68
N ASP A 405 -14.84 17.58 17.00
CA ASP A 405 -14.17 17.38 18.28
C ASP A 405 -13.03 18.39 18.47
N TYR A 406 -12.24 18.64 17.43
CA TYR A 406 -11.17 19.63 17.44
C TYR A 406 -11.72 21.06 17.58
N VAL A 407 -12.74 21.41 16.81
CA VAL A 407 -13.42 22.71 16.89
C VAL A 407 -14.02 22.92 18.27
N LEU A 408 -14.71 21.93 18.86
CA LEU A 408 -15.27 22.02 20.20
C LEU A 408 -14.18 22.21 21.27
N ARG A 409 -13.09 21.44 21.17
CA ARG A 409 -11.95 21.51 22.09
C ARG A 409 -11.15 22.82 21.97
N GLN A 410 -11.17 23.50 20.83
CA GLN A 410 -10.57 24.84 20.71
C GLN A 410 -11.56 25.95 21.08
N SER A 411 -12.87 25.74 20.84
CA SER A 411 -13.90 26.78 20.94
C SER A 411 -14.51 26.95 22.34
N TRP A 412 -14.31 26.00 23.26
CA TRP A 412 -14.83 26.08 24.64
C TRP A 412 -14.40 27.37 25.36
N ILE A 413 -13.21 27.91 25.07
CA ILE A 413 -12.72 29.17 25.65
C ILE A 413 -13.64 30.33 25.26
N TYR A 414 -14.04 30.41 23.99
CA TYR A 414 -14.98 31.43 23.51
C TYR A 414 -16.38 31.21 24.08
N GLY A 415 -16.80 29.96 24.25
CA GLY A 415 -18.04 29.60 24.93
C GLY A 415 -18.07 30.10 26.38
N ILE A 416 -17.01 29.85 27.15
CA ILE A 416 -16.87 30.34 28.52
C ILE A 416 -16.85 31.86 28.56
N LEU A 417 -16.09 32.51 27.68
CA LEU A 417 -16.01 33.97 27.62
C LEU A 417 -17.38 34.60 27.33
N LEU A 418 -18.14 34.00 26.42
CA LEU A 418 -19.50 34.45 26.07
C LEU A 418 -20.46 34.30 27.26
N VAL A 419 -20.42 33.16 27.97
CA VAL A 419 -21.22 32.94 29.18
C VAL A 419 -20.86 33.93 30.28
N LEU A 420 -19.57 34.18 30.52
CA LEU A 420 -19.09 35.12 31.52
C LEU A 420 -19.53 36.56 31.20
N LEU A 421 -19.51 36.93 29.92
CA LEU A 421 -20.01 38.23 29.47
C LEU A 421 -21.53 38.34 29.69
N MET A 422 -22.31 37.33 29.28
CA MET A 422 -23.76 37.29 29.50
C MET A 422 -24.12 37.40 31.00
N ALA A 423 -23.34 36.75 31.86
CA ALA A 423 -23.48 36.90 33.31
C ALA A 423 -23.18 38.34 33.75
N GLY A 424 -22.12 38.97 33.25
CA GLY A 424 -21.80 40.37 33.53
C GLY A 424 -22.89 41.35 33.07
N MET A 425 -23.45 41.13 31.87
CA MET A 425 -24.54 41.95 31.32
C MET A 425 -25.81 41.86 32.15
N THR A 426 -26.23 40.65 32.51
CA THR A 426 -27.41 40.43 33.33
C THR A 426 -27.24 41.07 34.71
N LEU A 427 -26.07 40.94 35.33
CA LEU A 427 -25.74 41.66 36.57
C LEU A 427 -25.82 43.18 36.41
N GLY A 428 -25.25 43.73 35.33
CA GLY A 428 -25.32 45.16 35.02
C GLY A 428 -26.76 45.68 34.88
N ILE A 429 -27.61 44.94 34.17
CA ILE A 429 -29.03 45.27 34.01
C ILE A 429 -29.75 45.23 35.37
N ILE A 430 -29.52 44.20 36.18
CA ILE A 430 -30.10 44.08 37.52
C ILE A 430 -29.71 45.26 38.40
N LEU A 431 -28.44 45.66 38.40
CA LEU A 431 -27.95 46.81 39.17
C LEU A 431 -28.63 48.11 38.74
N ILE A 432 -28.78 48.35 37.44
CA ILE A 432 -29.47 49.53 36.91
C ILE A 432 -30.95 49.54 37.29
N LEU A 433 -31.64 48.40 37.19
CA LEU A 433 -33.04 48.29 37.61
C LEU A 433 -33.20 48.57 39.10
N ARG A 434 -32.25 48.11 39.92
CA ARG A 434 -32.22 48.40 41.36
C ARG A 434 -32.01 49.88 41.63
N ASP A 435 -31.09 50.53 40.93
CA ASP A 435 -30.81 51.96 41.09
C ASP A 435 -31.99 52.83 40.65
N ILE A 436 -32.62 52.54 39.51
CA ILE A 436 -33.84 53.23 39.06
C ILE A 436 -34.97 53.07 40.07
N SER A 437 -35.14 51.87 40.64
CA SER A 437 -36.16 51.60 41.64
C SER A 437 -35.92 52.40 42.92
N ARG A 438 -34.67 52.47 43.37
CA ARG A 438 -34.26 53.28 44.53
C ARG A 438 -34.48 54.77 44.28
N GLU A 439 -34.15 55.26 43.09
CA GLU A 439 -34.34 56.67 42.72
C GLU A 439 -35.84 57.03 42.64
N LYS A 440 -36.67 56.15 42.09
CA LYS A 440 -38.14 56.30 42.09
C LYS A 440 -38.71 56.34 43.51
N GLN A 441 -38.20 55.49 44.42
CA GLN A 441 -38.63 55.46 45.81
C GLN A 441 -38.27 56.76 46.54
N ILE A 442 -37.04 57.27 46.37
CA ILE A 442 -36.61 58.56 46.95
C ILE A 442 -37.42 59.72 46.36
N ALA A 443 -37.70 59.69 45.05
CA ALA A 443 -38.52 60.71 44.42
C ALA A 443 -39.97 60.72 44.95
N ARG A 444 -40.56 59.55 45.22
CA ARG A 444 -41.85 59.42 45.91
C ARG A 444 -41.77 60.01 47.31
N LEU A 445 -40.80 59.59 48.13
CA LEU A 445 -40.63 60.10 49.49
C LEU A 445 -40.46 61.62 49.54
N ARG A 446 -39.71 62.21 48.60
CA ARG A 446 -39.58 63.68 48.49
C ARG A 446 -40.89 64.34 48.09
N ALA A 447 -41.65 63.75 47.17
CA ALA A 447 -42.95 64.28 46.76
C ALA A 447 -43.95 64.21 47.93
N ASP A 448 -43.98 63.09 48.65
CA ASP A 448 -44.81 62.89 49.84
C ASP A 448 -44.42 63.86 50.97
N PHE A 449 -43.12 64.08 51.18
CA PHE A 449 -42.62 65.06 52.14
C PHE A 449 -43.04 66.49 51.78
N ILE A 450 -42.85 66.91 50.53
CA ILE A 450 -43.27 68.26 50.08
C ILE A 450 -44.78 68.40 50.20
N SER A 451 -45.56 67.37 49.82
CA SER A 451 -47.01 67.37 49.95
C SER A 451 -47.45 67.51 51.40
N ASN A 452 -46.87 66.72 52.31
CA ASN A 452 -47.18 66.77 53.74
C ASN A 452 -46.78 68.09 54.38
N VAL A 453 -45.56 68.59 54.12
CA VAL A 453 -45.08 69.89 54.63
C VAL A 453 -45.93 71.04 54.08
N THR A 454 -46.36 70.97 52.81
CA THR A 454 -47.25 72.00 52.23
C THR A 454 -48.61 72.00 52.90
N HIS A 455 -49.14 70.82 53.23
CA HIS A 455 -50.40 70.69 53.98
C HIS A 455 -50.28 71.21 55.42
N GLU A 456 -49.18 70.92 56.10
CA GLU A 456 -48.95 71.38 57.47
C GLU A 456 -48.62 72.88 57.57
N LEU A 457 -48.01 73.48 56.54
CA LEU A 457 -47.69 74.92 56.50
C LEU A 457 -48.86 75.81 56.08
N LYS A 458 -49.86 75.28 55.35
CA LYS A 458 -51.00 76.07 54.87
C LYS A 458 -51.89 76.56 56.02
N ASN A 459 -52.07 75.73 57.06
CA ASN A 459 -52.85 76.07 58.25
C ASN A 459 -52.22 77.21 59.09
N PRO A 460 -50.95 77.15 59.52
CA PRO A 460 -50.34 78.22 60.32
C PRO A 460 -50.16 79.51 59.52
N LEU A 461 -49.89 79.45 58.21
CA LEU A 461 -49.79 80.65 57.37
C LEU A 461 -51.13 81.39 57.30
N THR A 462 -52.25 80.66 57.24
CA THR A 462 -53.60 81.25 57.28
C THR A 462 -53.84 81.95 58.62
N SER A 463 -53.43 81.35 59.74
CA SER A 463 -53.54 81.98 61.07
C SER A 463 -52.70 83.27 61.18
N ILE A 464 -51.46 83.26 60.68
CA ILE A 464 -50.60 84.47 60.68
C ILE A 464 -51.20 85.57 59.80
N LEU A 465 -51.73 85.21 58.62
CA LEU A 465 -52.40 86.16 57.74
C LEU A 465 -53.64 86.76 58.42
N MET A 466 -54.44 85.93 59.09
CA MET A 466 -55.65 86.36 59.80
C MET A 466 -55.33 87.32 60.96
N PHE A 467 -54.22 87.09 61.67
CA PHE A 467 -53.73 88.00 62.72
C PHE A 467 -53.17 89.30 62.13
N ALA A 468 -52.39 89.23 61.05
CA ALA A 468 -51.86 90.42 60.37
C ALA A 468 -53.00 91.28 59.80
N GLU A 469 -54.04 90.68 59.22
CA GLU A 469 -55.21 91.36 58.67
C GLU A 469 -56.08 91.99 59.78
N SER A 470 -56.18 91.33 60.95
CA SER A 470 -56.83 91.91 62.14
C SER A 470 -56.09 93.13 62.69
N LEU A 471 -54.75 93.13 62.65
CA LEU A 471 -53.93 94.28 63.03
C LEU A 471 -54.03 95.42 62.00
N PHE A 472 -54.05 95.11 60.71
CA PHE A 472 -54.08 96.11 59.63
C PHE A 472 -55.43 96.84 59.52
N LEU A 473 -56.54 96.18 59.84
CA LEU A 473 -57.89 96.75 59.76
C LEU A 473 -58.26 97.64 60.97
N ASN A 474 -57.32 97.94 61.87
CA ASN A 474 -57.50 98.81 63.04
C ASN A 474 -58.77 98.50 63.84
N ARG A 475 -59.11 97.21 63.94
CA ARG A 475 -60.38 96.71 64.49
C ARG A 475 -60.30 96.36 65.98
N ILE A 476 -59.41 97.01 66.72
CA ILE A 476 -59.25 96.84 68.17
C ILE A 476 -59.88 98.06 68.88
N LYS A 477 -61.12 97.91 69.34
CA LYS A 477 -61.81 98.84 70.24
C LYS A 477 -61.90 98.23 71.64
N SER A 478 -60.78 98.13 72.35
CA SER A 478 -60.69 98.04 73.82
C SER A 478 -59.22 97.87 74.24
N ASP A 479 -58.79 98.58 75.30
CA ASP A 479 -57.41 98.56 75.82
C ASP A 479 -57.05 97.26 76.58
N SER A 480 -57.97 96.30 76.69
CA SER A 480 -57.73 95.02 77.37
C SER A 480 -57.04 93.95 76.51
N ASP A 481 -57.09 94.04 75.18
CA ASP A 481 -56.78 92.89 74.30
C ASP A 481 -55.43 93.03 73.56
N ARG A 482 -54.64 94.07 73.84
CA ARG A 482 -53.34 94.31 73.18
C ARG A 482 -52.18 93.42 73.67
N LYS A 483 -52.33 92.71 74.78
CA LYS A 483 -51.24 91.93 75.40
C LYS A 483 -51.12 90.49 74.92
N GLU A 484 -52.05 89.98 74.11
CA GLU A 484 -52.02 88.60 73.62
C GLU A 484 -51.44 88.46 72.20
N TYR A 485 -51.10 89.58 71.54
CA TYR A 485 -50.65 89.63 70.15
C TYR A 485 -49.20 90.10 69.94
N TYR A 486 -48.42 90.28 71.01
CA TYR A 486 -47.00 90.62 70.97
C TYR A 486 -46.10 89.49 71.48
#